data_AF-A0A2B7WIA3-F1
#
_entry.id   AF-A0A2B7WIA3-F1
#
_cell.length_a   1.000
_cell.length_b   1.000
_cell.length_c   1.000
_cell.angle_alpha   90.00
_cell.angle_beta   90.00
_cell.angle_gamma   90.00
#
_symmetry.space_group_name_H-M   'P 1'
#
loop_
_entity.id
_entity.type
_entity.pdbx_description
1 polymer ?
#
loop_
_entity_poly.entity_id
_entity_poly.type
_entity_poly.pdbx_seq_one_letter_code
_entity_poly.pdbx_strand_id
1 'polypeptide(L)'
;MESASDLLQRELPQVLYIRGTSEASVSPERVSASLMHLWPNFAQQMMAACDSLDLSGQVSLTDSSEGELYAVANELGLTGRIQKNLCDPVAKALSVTDFSFIRFGDIQTVERSSGLSDIVTLRLRNISPTESETSLIAAGELKTFWTLKLGQFPVNSELFYRRNLEPHIGQLISYMRVNYLKYGFLSTYKSTVFVRRTGDYRFELSLPIDMEATRPSVRQCLTGFCILASTDTNYPERDDFDPRPLRQCAFPFGQASTRPLSMYRTQEGTPTVEASGIPSLNITPQTILYGDGGVSQSSVNCIRLISGVPQKKAVFEVEWKGVRAIAKCWSKELHESFTIESAVYERFYQRRPEGYDVFASVLEFGEITCSSLFPAGNILVITLVEGEKLSDVWEGLTIPEKNRVRDQCRKAVSILRTIPIYCSDAGKHNVLYSTASRRVTMIDLESTGVCTQEEIQGLDGPELLAIFGDVVMREPMIGG
;
A
#
# COMPACT_ATOMS: atom_id res chain seq x y z
N MET A 1 37.77 6.46 17.46
CA MET A 1 37.26 5.13 17.84
C MET A 1 36.36 5.33 19.04
N GLU A 2 35.31 4.55 19.15
CA GLU A 2 34.42 4.47 20.33
C GLU A 2 34.11 2.99 20.63
N SER A 3 33.56 2.68 21.80
CA SER A 3 33.13 1.30 22.08
C SER A 3 31.91 0.94 21.22
N ALA A 4 31.75 -0.34 20.88
CA ALA A 4 30.56 -0.81 20.18
C ALA A 4 29.28 -0.53 20.99
N SER A 5 29.35 -0.61 22.32
CA SER A 5 28.24 -0.25 23.22
C SER A 5 27.84 1.22 23.06
N ASP A 6 28.80 2.14 23.12
CA ASP A 6 28.51 3.58 22.99
C ASP A 6 27.90 3.89 21.61
N LEU A 7 28.45 3.29 20.54
CA LEU A 7 27.93 3.45 19.19
C LEU A 7 26.45 3.02 19.07
N LEU A 8 26.10 1.91 19.70
CA LEU A 8 24.73 1.38 19.68
C LEU A 8 23.76 2.19 20.54
N GLN A 9 24.19 2.82 21.63
CA GLN A 9 23.31 3.61 22.50
C GLN A 9 22.91 4.96 21.89
N ARG A 10 23.64 5.44 20.88
CA ARG A 10 23.37 6.72 20.23
C ARG A 10 22.03 6.74 19.50
N GLU A 11 21.38 7.89 19.58
CA GLU A 11 20.25 8.28 18.74
C GLU A 11 20.68 8.37 17.28
N LEU A 12 19.72 8.24 16.36
CA LEU A 12 20.02 8.45 14.95
C LEU A 12 20.19 9.96 14.67
N PRO A 13 21.18 10.37 13.85
CA PRO A 13 21.33 11.76 13.44
C PRO A 13 20.07 12.33 12.79
N GLN A 14 19.78 13.61 12.98
CA GLN A 14 18.68 14.28 12.28
C GLN A 14 18.92 14.31 10.78
N VAL A 15 17.89 14.01 9.99
CA VAL A 15 17.96 14.04 8.52
C VAL A 15 17.57 15.42 8.02
N LEU A 16 18.40 15.99 7.15
CA LEU A 16 18.09 17.23 6.46
C LEU A 16 17.06 16.95 5.34
N TYR A 17 15.80 17.31 5.57
CA TYR A 17 14.73 17.12 4.60
C TYR A 17 14.46 18.40 3.79
N ILE A 18 14.49 18.30 2.46
CA ILE A 18 14.19 19.42 1.56
C ILE A 18 13.26 18.93 0.46
N ARG A 19 11.95 19.18 0.63
CA ARG A 19 10.87 18.84 -0.32
C ARG A 19 10.79 17.34 -0.64
N GLY A 20 9.71 16.69 -0.24
CA GLY A 20 9.53 15.25 -0.39
C GLY A 20 8.70 14.87 -1.60
N THR A 21 8.81 13.60 -2.00
CA THR A 21 7.74 12.91 -2.72
C THR A 21 6.40 13.06 -1.99
N SER A 22 5.29 13.15 -2.73
CA SER A 22 3.96 13.32 -2.14
C SER A 22 3.34 11.99 -1.69
N GLU A 23 3.70 10.89 -2.34
CA GLU A 23 3.10 9.58 -2.11
C GLU A 23 4.15 8.56 -1.67
N ALA A 24 3.73 7.61 -0.85
CA ALA A 24 4.54 6.45 -0.49
C ALA A 24 4.63 5.48 -1.67
N SER A 25 5.75 4.79 -1.82
CA SER A 25 5.79 3.58 -2.65
C SER A 25 4.90 2.51 -1.99
N VAL A 26 3.82 2.10 -2.65
CA VAL A 26 2.87 1.12 -2.11
C VAL A 26 2.76 -0.07 -3.06
N SER A 27 3.06 -1.26 -2.55
CA SER A 27 2.80 -2.53 -3.24
C SER A 27 1.30 -2.87 -3.25
N PRO A 28 0.80 -3.63 -4.25
CA PRO A 28 -0.55 -4.19 -4.20
C PRO A 28 -0.72 -5.25 -3.08
N GLU A 29 0.38 -5.68 -2.45
CA GLU A 29 0.33 -6.65 -1.35
C GLU A 29 -0.25 -6.04 -0.08
N ARG A 30 -1.12 -6.79 0.59
CA ARG A 30 -1.84 -6.35 1.79
C ARG A 30 -1.96 -7.49 2.79
N VAL A 31 -1.85 -7.14 4.06
CA VAL A 31 -2.16 -8.01 5.20
C VAL A 31 -3.13 -7.28 6.09
N SER A 32 -4.23 -7.91 6.47
CA SER A 32 -5.26 -7.34 7.34
C SER A 32 -4.67 -6.98 8.71
N ALA A 33 -5.05 -5.81 9.21
CA ALA A 33 -4.67 -5.32 10.53
C ALA A 33 -5.15 -6.23 11.67
N SER A 34 -6.15 -7.09 11.43
CA SER A 34 -6.61 -8.08 12.41
C SER A 34 -5.61 -9.22 12.65
N LEU A 35 -4.70 -9.47 11.69
CA LEU A 35 -3.63 -10.46 11.78
C LEU A 35 -2.35 -9.88 12.40
N MET A 36 -2.36 -8.57 12.69
CA MET A 36 -1.26 -7.85 13.31
C MET A 36 -1.48 -7.76 14.83
N HIS A 37 -0.52 -8.28 15.58
CA HIS A 37 -0.58 -8.35 17.03
C HIS A 37 0.63 -7.68 17.66
N LEU A 38 0.47 -7.22 18.91
CA LEU A 38 1.61 -6.73 19.68
C LEU A 38 2.61 -7.87 19.95
N TRP A 39 3.90 -7.57 19.84
CA TRP A 39 5.00 -8.36 20.38
C TRP A 39 5.29 -7.87 21.81
N PRO A 40 4.69 -8.47 22.86
CA PRO A 40 4.61 -7.86 24.19
C PRO A 40 5.97 -7.65 24.88
N ASN A 41 6.92 -8.55 24.66
CA ASN A 41 8.23 -8.52 25.34
C ASN A 41 9.37 -8.10 24.40
N PHE A 42 9.06 -7.37 23.33
CA PHE A 42 10.05 -7.02 22.31
C PHE A 42 11.28 -6.31 22.90
N ALA A 43 11.09 -5.20 23.62
CA ALA A 43 12.20 -4.40 24.14
C ALA A 43 13.08 -5.19 25.13
N GLN A 44 12.45 -6.00 26.00
CA GLN A 44 13.18 -6.88 26.92
C GLN A 44 14.01 -7.93 26.17
N GLN A 45 13.46 -8.53 25.11
CA GLN A 45 14.19 -9.50 24.29
C GLN A 45 15.36 -8.87 23.54
N MET A 46 15.19 -7.66 23.01
CA MET A 46 16.29 -6.95 22.32
C MET A 46 17.42 -6.60 23.30
N MET A 47 17.07 -6.07 24.47
CA MET A 47 18.05 -5.75 25.51
C MET A 47 18.78 -7.00 25.99
N ALA A 48 18.06 -8.08 26.31
CA ALA A 48 18.69 -9.33 26.75
C ALA A 48 19.64 -9.92 25.69
N ALA A 49 19.30 -9.79 24.40
CA ALA A 49 20.19 -10.20 23.32
C ALA A 49 21.44 -9.31 23.25
N CYS A 50 21.30 -7.99 23.36
CA CYS A 50 22.45 -7.06 23.41
C CYS A 50 23.33 -7.30 24.63
N ASP A 51 22.75 -7.49 25.82
CA ASP A 51 23.45 -7.72 27.08
C ASP A 51 24.22 -9.06 27.08
N SER A 52 23.90 -9.98 26.17
CA SER A 52 24.63 -11.23 25.98
C SER A 52 25.93 -11.08 25.18
N LEU A 53 26.18 -9.92 24.57
CA LEU A 53 27.37 -9.63 23.77
C LEU A 53 28.47 -8.95 24.58
N ASP A 54 29.73 -9.24 24.26
CA ASP A 54 30.85 -8.37 24.62
C ASP A 54 30.94 -7.20 23.63
N LEU A 55 30.47 -6.03 24.05
CA LEU A 55 30.47 -4.79 23.26
C LEU A 55 31.59 -3.82 23.66
N SER A 56 32.62 -4.30 24.38
CA SER A 56 33.77 -3.48 24.79
C SER A 56 34.75 -3.17 23.64
N GLY A 57 34.66 -3.93 22.54
CA GLY A 57 35.47 -3.76 21.35
C GLY A 57 35.37 -2.35 20.74
N GLN A 58 36.48 -1.85 20.22
CA GLN A 58 36.57 -0.51 19.64
C GLN A 58 36.23 -0.52 18.15
N VAL A 59 35.37 0.41 17.74
CA VAL A 59 34.91 0.57 16.35
C VAL A 59 35.14 2.00 15.85
N SER A 60 35.18 2.16 14.53
CA SER A 60 35.27 3.48 13.90
C SER A 60 33.99 4.29 14.11
N LEU A 61 34.12 5.59 14.37
CA LEU A 61 32.99 6.53 14.40
C LEU A 61 32.25 6.49 13.05
N THR A 62 30.92 6.45 13.08
CA THR A 62 30.06 6.43 11.88
C THR A 62 29.37 7.75 11.60
N ASP A 63 29.09 8.50 12.66
CA ASP A 63 28.30 9.72 12.60
C ASP A 63 29.24 10.92 12.42
N SER A 64 28.84 11.86 11.56
CA SER A 64 29.59 13.10 11.33
C SER A 64 29.56 13.99 12.57
N SER A 65 30.71 14.51 12.99
CA SER A 65 30.79 15.54 14.04
C SER A 65 30.16 16.87 13.62
N GLU A 66 30.04 17.10 12.31
CA GLU A 66 29.46 18.33 11.73
C GLU A 66 27.94 18.22 11.51
N GLY A 67 27.33 17.07 11.85
CA GLY A 67 25.92 16.79 11.57
C GLY A 67 25.67 16.28 10.14
N GLU A 68 24.39 16.20 9.76
CA GLU A 68 23.98 15.74 8.42
C GLU A 68 24.05 16.90 7.42
N LEU A 69 24.89 16.73 6.39
CA LEU A 69 25.08 17.68 5.30
C LEU A 69 24.35 17.24 4.02
N TYR A 70 23.81 16.02 4.00
CA TYR A 70 23.08 15.47 2.85
C TYR A 70 21.59 15.73 2.96
N ALA A 71 21.05 16.51 2.03
CA ALA A 71 19.62 16.74 1.92
C ALA A 71 18.90 15.55 1.26
N VAL A 72 17.78 15.13 1.86
CA VAL A 72 16.94 14.03 1.38
C VAL A 72 15.59 14.55 0.88
N ALA A 73 15.16 14.05 -0.28
CA ALA A 73 13.92 14.43 -0.95
C ALA A 73 13.07 13.23 -1.44
N ASN A 74 13.60 12.01 -1.37
CA ASN A 74 12.93 10.80 -1.86
C ASN A 74 13.34 9.55 -1.04
N GLU A 75 12.71 8.41 -1.36
CA GLU A 75 12.92 7.12 -0.70
C GLU A 75 14.35 6.59 -0.86
N LEU A 76 14.96 6.75 -2.04
CA LEU A 76 16.35 6.33 -2.29
C LEU A 76 17.36 7.09 -1.42
N GLY A 77 17.21 8.42 -1.33
CA GLY A 77 18.06 9.25 -0.47
C GLY A 77 17.91 8.87 1.00
N LEU A 78 16.69 8.56 1.45
CA LEU A 78 16.42 8.12 2.81
C LEU A 78 17.00 6.73 3.09
N THR A 79 16.90 5.82 2.13
CA THR A 79 17.49 4.48 2.18
C THR A 79 19.00 4.57 2.42
N GLY A 80 19.70 5.44 1.70
CA GLY A 80 21.12 5.68 1.92
C GLY A 80 21.43 6.22 3.33
N ARG A 81 20.52 6.99 3.95
CA ARG A 81 20.67 7.43 5.35
C ARG A 81 20.44 6.31 6.35
N ILE A 82 19.45 5.44 6.11
CA ILE A 82 19.23 4.26 6.96
C ILE A 82 20.44 3.32 6.89
N GLN A 83 20.97 3.06 5.69
CA GLN A 83 22.17 2.26 5.53
C GLN A 83 23.36 2.87 6.30
N LYS A 84 23.61 4.18 6.15
CA LYS A 84 24.73 4.87 6.80
C LYS A 84 24.59 4.99 8.31
N ASN A 85 23.40 5.34 8.81
CA ASN A 85 23.21 5.76 10.20
C ASN A 85 22.62 4.66 11.09
N LEU A 86 22.11 3.58 10.51
CA LEU A 86 21.55 2.44 11.24
C LEU A 86 22.27 1.13 10.89
N CYS A 87 22.31 0.72 9.61
CA CYS A 87 22.87 -0.57 9.23
C CYS A 87 24.40 -0.66 9.42
N ASP A 88 25.17 0.33 8.93
CA ASP A 88 26.64 0.34 9.06
C ASP A 88 27.10 0.39 10.53
N PRO A 89 26.52 1.23 11.42
CA PRO A 89 26.83 1.20 12.84
C PRO A 89 26.56 -0.16 13.50
N VAL A 90 25.42 -0.79 13.20
CA VAL A 90 25.09 -2.11 13.74
C VAL A 90 26.03 -3.18 13.21
N ALA A 91 26.36 -3.17 11.91
CA ALA A 91 27.32 -4.11 11.33
C ALA A 91 28.73 -3.94 11.94
N LYS A 92 29.17 -2.71 12.17
CA LYS A 92 30.44 -2.41 12.86
C LYS A 92 30.43 -2.90 14.29
N ALA A 93 29.36 -2.67 15.05
CA ALA A 93 29.24 -3.17 16.41
C ALA A 93 29.26 -4.72 16.45
N LEU A 94 28.56 -5.39 15.54
CA LEU A 94 28.59 -6.86 15.43
C LEU A 94 29.94 -7.40 14.95
N SER A 95 30.75 -6.62 14.23
CA SER A 95 32.05 -7.05 13.70
C SER A 95 33.09 -7.39 14.78
N VAL A 96 32.91 -6.85 15.99
CA VAL A 96 33.77 -7.12 17.15
C VAL A 96 33.20 -8.18 18.09
N THR A 97 32.15 -8.90 17.66
CA THR A 97 31.51 -9.98 18.43
C THR A 97 31.49 -11.29 17.64
N ASP A 98 30.95 -12.34 18.27
CA ASP A 98 30.73 -13.64 17.61
C ASP A 98 29.74 -13.58 16.43
N PHE A 99 29.04 -12.45 16.24
CA PHE A 99 28.13 -12.20 15.14
C PHE A 99 28.76 -11.40 13.99
N SER A 100 30.10 -11.38 13.92
CA SER A 100 30.87 -10.69 12.87
C SER A 100 30.61 -11.16 11.44
N PHE A 101 29.82 -12.22 11.25
CA PHE A 101 29.34 -12.72 9.96
C PHE A 101 28.05 -12.03 9.46
N ILE A 102 27.37 -11.23 10.29
CA ILE A 102 26.12 -10.55 9.91
C ILE A 102 26.45 -9.29 9.09
N ARG A 103 25.78 -9.13 7.94
CA ARG A 103 25.89 -7.96 7.08
C ARG A 103 24.51 -7.44 6.68
N PHE A 104 24.49 -6.22 6.15
CA PHE A 104 23.31 -5.67 5.48
C PHE A 104 23.65 -5.46 4.00
N GLY A 105 22.66 -5.64 3.14
CA GLY A 105 22.82 -5.49 1.70
C GLY A 105 21.51 -5.11 1.03
N ASP A 106 21.58 -4.92 -0.28
CA ASP A 106 20.40 -4.94 -1.14
C ASP A 106 19.98 -6.39 -1.43
N ILE A 107 18.73 -6.60 -1.85
CA ILE A 107 18.22 -7.95 -2.15
C ILE A 107 19.00 -8.60 -3.31
N GLN A 108 19.58 -7.82 -4.23
CA GLN A 108 20.35 -8.32 -5.37
C GLN A 108 21.68 -8.97 -4.94
N THR A 109 22.11 -8.81 -3.69
CA THR A 109 23.25 -9.54 -3.12
C THR A 109 23.02 -11.05 -2.96
N VAL A 110 21.80 -11.56 -3.15
CA VAL A 110 21.46 -12.98 -2.98
C VAL A 110 20.99 -13.58 -4.31
N GLU A 111 21.63 -14.67 -4.73
CA GLU A 111 21.20 -15.38 -5.94
C GLU A 111 19.79 -15.95 -5.75
N ARG A 112 18.95 -15.81 -6.78
CA ARG A 112 17.59 -16.39 -6.86
C ARG A 112 16.53 -15.79 -5.91
N SER A 113 16.77 -14.65 -5.27
CA SER A 113 15.70 -13.98 -4.54
C SER A 113 14.70 -13.32 -5.49
N SER A 114 13.44 -13.76 -5.45
CA SER A 114 12.32 -12.98 -5.99
C SER A 114 11.86 -11.94 -4.95
N GLY A 115 11.71 -10.68 -5.36
CA GLY A 115 11.28 -9.58 -4.49
C GLY A 115 12.25 -8.40 -4.49
N LEU A 116 11.73 -7.19 -4.26
CA LEU A 116 12.50 -5.94 -4.22
C LEU A 116 12.49 -5.36 -2.80
N SER A 117 13.06 -6.09 -1.82
CA SER A 117 13.25 -5.54 -0.48
C SER A 117 14.31 -4.44 -0.52
N ASP A 118 14.06 -3.33 0.15
CA ASP A 118 14.98 -2.18 0.15
C ASP A 118 16.29 -2.49 0.88
N ILE A 119 16.21 -3.24 1.98
CA ILE A 119 17.35 -3.71 2.76
C ILE A 119 17.13 -5.18 3.11
N VAL A 120 18.20 -5.95 3.10
CA VAL A 120 18.23 -7.32 3.66
C VAL A 120 19.30 -7.44 4.73
N THR A 121 19.04 -8.28 5.71
CA THR A 121 20.06 -8.75 6.66
C THR A 121 20.55 -10.12 6.20
N LEU A 122 21.87 -10.27 6.12
CA LEU A 122 22.56 -11.43 5.58
C LEU A 122 23.41 -12.08 6.66
N ARG A 123 23.51 -13.40 6.60
CA ARG A 123 24.57 -14.18 7.21
C ARG A 123 25.55 -14.59 6.11
N LEU A 124 26.82 -14.26 6.29
CA LEU A 124 27.91 -14.72 5.42
C LEU A 124 28.53 -15.99 6.00
N ARG A 125 28.59 -17.07 5.22
CA ARG A 125 29.37 -18.28 5.56
C ARG A 125 30.62 -18.33 4.69
N ASN A 126 31.76 -18.62 5.32
CA ASN A 126 33.09 -18.69 4.71
C ASN A 126 33.48 -17.43 3.92
N ILE A 127 34.25 -16.55 4.56
CA ILE A 127 34.82 -15.35 3.91
C ILE A 127 36.00 -15.77 3.02
N SER A 128 35.73 -16.58 1.99
CA SER A 128 36.66 -16.78 0.88
C SER A 128 36.21 -15.86 -0.28
N PRO A 129 37.13 -15.16 -0.94
CA PRO A 129 36.81 -14.24 -2.04
C PRO A 129 36.19 -14.91 -3.28
N THR A 130 36.13 -16.24 -3.33
CA THR A 130 35.66 -16.99 -4.50
C THR A 130 34.28 -17.64 -4.34
N GLU A 131 33.85 -17.95 -3.11
CA GLU A 131 32.57 -18.60 -2.83
C GLU A 131 32.08 -18.19 -1.42
N SER A 132 31.37 -17.07 -1.34
CA SER A 132 30.66 -16.68 -0.12
C SER A 132 29.23 -17.23 -0.21
N GLU A 133 28.91 -18.24 0.61
CA GLU A 133 27.52 -18.68 0.74
C GLU A 133 26.77 -17.64 1.57
N THR A 134 25.86 -16.91 0.93
CA THR A 134 25.05 -15.87 1.57
C THR A 134 23.65 -16.41 1.85
N SER A 135 23.16 -16.23 3.07
CA SER A 135 21.79 -16.58 3.45
C SER A 135 21.06 -15.37 4.02
N LEU A 136 19.85 -15.10 3.53
CA LEU A 136 18.95 -14.08 4.08
C LEU A 136 18.52 -14.48 5.49
N ILE A 137 18.56 -13.53 6.44
CA ILE A 137 18.05 -13.75 7.80
C ILE A 137 16.89 -12.83 8.19
N ALA A 138 16.76 -11.66 7.57
CA ALA A 138 15.63 -10.76 7.74
C ALA A 138 15.46 -9.83 6.54
N ALA A 139 14.23 -9.33 6.35
CA ALA A 139 13.90 -8.33 5.33
C ALA A 139 13.63 -6.95 5.97
N GLY A 140 14.07 -5.89 5.31
CA GLY A 140 13.83 -4.50 5.69
C GLY A 140 13.06 -3.77 4.60
N GLU A 141 11.92 -3.21 4.99
CA GLU A 141 11.05 -2.37 4.16
C GLU A 141 11.18 -0.91 4.60
N LEU A 142 11.37 0.00 3.65
CA LEU A 142 11.57 1.41 3.95
C LEU A 142 10.44 2.26 3.36
N LYS A 143 10.04 3.28 4.12
CA LYS A 143 9.13 4.33 3.66
C LYS A 143 9.66 5.69 4.06
N THR A 144 9.16 6.74 3.43
CA THR A 144 9.55 8.09 3.83
C THR A 144 8.70 8.58 5.00
N PHE A 145 9.33 9.20 6.01
CA PHE A 145 8.59 9.67 7.20
C PHE A 145 7.55 10.76 6.90
N TRP A 146 7.64 11.42 5.74
CA TRP A 146 6.68 12.42 5.32
C TRP A 146 5.47 11.83 4.59
N THR A 147 5.55 10.59 4.08
CA THR A 147 4.43 9.88 3.46
C THR A 147 3.78 8.88 4.42
N LEU A 148 4.57 8.28 5.32
CA LEU A 148 4.10 7.37 6.36
C LEU A 148 4.56 7.84 7.74
N LYS A 149 3.62 8.31 8.57
CA LYS A 149 3.88 8.69 9.96
C LYS A 149 3.79 7.48 10.89
N LEU A 150 4.72 6.53 10.74
CA LEU A 150 4.67 5.23 11.42
C LEU A 150 4.45 5.30 12.94
N GLY A 151 5.01 6.32 13.62
CA GLY A 151 4.81 6.54 15.06
C GLY A 151 3.36 6.83 15.48
N GLN A 152 2.48 7.21 14.56
CA GLN A 152 1.06 7.46 14.82
C GLN A 152 0.19 6.20 14.69
N PHE A 153 0.76 5.08 14.23
CA PHE A 153 0.03 3.85 13.96
C PHE A 153 0.57 2.68 14.78
N PRO A 154 0.53 2.72 16.13
CA PRO A 154 1.02 1.61 16.94
C PRO A 154 0.07 0.40 16.82
N VAL A 155 0.60 -0.82 16.85
CA VAL A 155 -0.18 -2.06 16.66
C VAL A 155 -1.20 -2.36 17.78
N ASN A 156 -1.13 -1.64 18.90
CA ASN A 156 -2.12 -1.70 19.98
C ASN A 156 -3.18 -0.59 19.90
N SER A 157 -3.16 0.27 18.87
CA SER A 157 -4.23 1.24 18.62
C SER A 157 -5.50 0.56 18.11
N GLU A 158 -6.59 1.32 18.05
CA GLU A 158 -7.85 0.85 17.45
C GLU A 158 -7.62 0.33 16.03
N LEU A 159 -8.39 -0.69 15.61
CA LEU A 159 -8.22 -1.37 14.32
C LEU A 159 -8.16 -0.38 13.15
N PHE A 160 -9.00 0.64 13.24
CA PHE A 160 -9.07 1.77 12.34
C PHE A 160 -7.71 2.42 12.01
N TYR A 161 -6.92 2.78 13.02
CA TYR A 161 -5.61 3.41 12.82
C TYR A 161 -4.61 2.41 12.25
N ARG A 162 -4.69 1.15 12.71
CA ARG A 162 -3.83 0.05 12.26
C ARG A 162 -4.03 -0.29 10.78
N ARG A 163 -5.18 0.02 10.18
CA ARG A 163 -5.42 -0.19 8.75
C ARG A 163 -4.44 0.54 7.84
N ASN A 164 -3.90 1.67 8.29
CA ASN A 164 -2.85 2.38 7.55
C ASN A 164 -1.55 1.57 7.42
N LEU A 165 -1.35 0.54 8.26
CA LEU A 165 -0.21 -0.37 8.16
C LEU A 165 -0.41 -1.50 7.14
N GLU A 166 -1.65 -1.84 6.78
CA GLU A 166 -1.96 -3.00 5.91
C GLU A 166 -1.15 -3.07 4.62
N PRO A 167 -1.04 -1.99 3.81
CA PRO A 167 -0.23 -2.04 2.59
C PRO A 167 1.28 -2.16 2.88
N HIS A 168 1.79 -1.46 3.89
CA HIS A 168 3.23 -1.41 4.18
C HIS A 168 3.74 -2.70 4.82
N ILE A 169 2.99 -3.24 5.78
CA ILE A 169 3.26 -4.55 6.38
C ILE A 169 2.97 -5.64 5.36
N GLY A 170 1.94 -5.51 4.52
CA GLY A 170 1.67 -6.46 3.44
C GLY A 170 2.84 -6.61 2.47
N GLN A 171 3.44 -5.49 2.07
CA GLN A 171 4.67 -5.47 1.26
C GLN A 171 5.82 -6.22 1.93
N LEU A 172 6.13 -5.87 3.19
CA LEU A 172 7.18 -6.55 3.97
C LEU A 172 6.91 -8.06 4.12
N ILE A 173 5.68 -8.44 4.46
CA ILE A 173 5.29 -9.84 4.62
C ILE A 173 5.41 -10.58 3.30
N SER A 174 5.08 -9.98 2.16
CA SER A 174 5.28 -10.62 0.85
C SER A 174 6.75 -11.03 0.66
N TYR A 175 7.70 -10.16 0.98
CA TYR A 175 9.13 -10.48 0.92
C TYR A 175 9.52 -11.57 1.91
N MET A 176 9.01 -11.50 3.14
CA MET A 176 9.27 -12.52 4.14
C MET A 176 8.74 -13.89 3.72
N ARG A 177 7.57 -13.95 3.09
CA ARG A 177 6.97 -15.21 2.61
C ARG A 177 7.75 -15.81 1.46
N VAL A 178 8.06 -15.02 0.45
CA VAL A 178 8.79 -15.46 -0.74
C VAL A 178 10.19 -15.99 -0.40
N ASN A 179 10.80 -15.47 0.66
CA ASN A 179 12.14 -15.87 1.11
C ASN A 179 12.12 -16.76 2.37
N TYR A 180 10.96 -17.29 2.78
CA TYR A 180 10.77 -18.12 3.98
C TYR A 180 11.32 -17.51 5.28
N LEU A 181 11.36 -16.18 5.38
CA LEU A 181 11.90 -15.47 6.53
C LEU A 181 10.87 -15.35 7.64
N LYS A 182 11.35 -15.52 8.88
CA LYS A 182 10.57 -15.31 10.10
C LYS A 182 10.53 -13.85 10.54
N TYR A 183 11.58 -13.09 10.22
CA TYR A 183 11.79 -11.75 10.76
C TYR A 183 11.87 -10.69 9.66
N GLY A 184 11.30 -9.52 9.94
CA GLY A 184 11.47 -8.33 9.12
C GLY A 184 11.28 -7.04 9.91
N PHE A 185 11.54 -5.89 9.31
CA PHE A 185 11.29 -4.59 9.92
C PHE A 185 10.80 -3.57 8.89
N LEU A 186 9.98 -2.63 9.34
CA LEU A 186 9.52 -1.47 8.58
C LEU A 186 10.10 -0.21 9.22
N SER A 187 10.82 0.60 8.46
CA SER A 187 11.41 1.84 8.98
C SER A 187 11.09 3.05 8.12
N THR A 188 10.82 4.17 8.78
CA THR A 188 10.70 5.49 8.16
C THR A 188 11.89 6.40 8.45
N TYR A 189 12.99 5.84 8.95
CA TYR A 189 14.07 6.54 9.65
C TYR A 189 13.64 7.14 10.99
N LYS A 190 12.58 7.97 11.01
CA LYS A 190 12.04 8.59 12.23
C LYS A 190 11.45 7.58 13.20
N SER A 191 10.88 6.50 12.68
CA SER A 191 10.33 5.45 13.50
C SER A 191 10.55 4.09 12.84
N THR A 192 10.77 3.05 13.66
CA THR A 192 10.98 1.67 13.18
C THR A 192 10.07 0.71 13.94
N VAL A 193 9.44 -0.21 13.21
CA VAL A 193 8.64 -1.33 13.74
C VAL A 193 9.29 -2.63 13.31
N PHE A 194 9.53 -3.52 14.27
CA PHE A 194 10.06 -4.86 14.01
C PHE A 194 8.93 -5.87 13.96
N VAL A 195 9.05 -6.85 13.08
CA VAL A 195 8.01 -7.83 12.78
C VAL A 195 8.57 -9.24 12.90
N ARG A 196 7.81 -10.14 13.52
CA ARG A 196 8.07 -11.58 13.47
C ARG A 196 6.83 -12.36 13.07
N ARG A 197 7.02 -13.47 12.37
CA ARG A 197 5.99 -14.45 12.06
C ARG A 197 5.91 -15.47 13.18
N THR A 198 4.72 -15.65 13.74
CA THR A 198 4.44 -16.70 14.75
C THR A 198 3.37 -17.68 14.29
N GLY A 199 2.72 -17.39 13.15
CA GLY A 199 1.71 -18.21 12.50
C GLY A 199 1.59 -17.83 11.03
N ASP A 200 1.01 -18.72 10.22
CA ASP A 200 0.67 -18.44 8.81
C ASP A 200 -0.17 -17.16 8.63
N TYR A 201 -1.05 -16.89 9.59
CA TYR A 201 -1.90 -15.70 9.65
C TYR A 201 -1.66 -14.89 10.93
N ARG A 202 -0.45 -14.94 11.50
CA ARG A 202 -0.13 -14.23 12.75
C ARG A 202 1.22 -13.53 12.67
N PHE A 203 1.16 -12.20 12.66
CA PHE A 203 2.31 -11.31 12.59
C PHE A 203 2.39 -10.49 13.87
N GLU A 204 3.50 -10.60 14.59
CA GLU A 204 3.73 -9.85 15.82
C GLU A 204 4.67 -8.68 15.56
N LEU A 205 4.22 -7.48 15.90
CA LEU A 205 4.89 -6.20 15.65
C LEU A 205 5.33 -5.59 16.97
N SER A 206 6.52 -4.99 17.00
CA SER A 206 6.90 -4.09 18.10
C SER A 206 6.02 -2.84 18.10
N LEU A 207 6.01 -2.11 19.21
CA LEU A 207 5.60 -0.70 19.15
C LEU A 207 6.59 0.08 18.28
N PRO A 208 6.17 1.18 17.64
CA PRO A 208 7.07 2.05 16.89
C PRO A 208 8.17 2.61 17.79
N ILE A 209 9.42 2.49 17.37
CA ILE A 209 10.59 2.94 18.11
C ILE A 209 11.08 4.22 17.47
N ASP A 210 11.09 5.30 18.23
CA ASP A 210 11.51 6.61 17.76
C ASP A 210 13.02 6.66 17.52
N MET A 211 13.45 7.45 16.53
CA MET A 211 14.86 7.65 16.20
C MET A 211 15.69 8.26 17.35
N GLU A 212 15.03 8.98 18.27
CA GLU A 212 15.59 9.59 19.49
C GLU A 212 15.49 8.65 20.71
N ALA A 213 14.98 7.42 20.53
CA ALA A 213 14.92 6.46 21.63
C ALA A 213 16.34 6.07 22.09
N THR A 214 16.52 5.94 23.40
CA THR A 214 17.80 5.55 24.02
C THR A 214 17.70 4.30 24.90
N ARG A 215 16.48 3.78 25.16
CA ARG A 215 16.25 2.64 26.06
C ARG A 215 15.09 1.74 25.63
N PRO A 216 15.33 0.75 24.76
CA PRO A 216 16.50 0.62 23.88
C PRO A 216 16.49 1.66 22.76
N SER A 217 17.68 2.01 22.25
CA SER A 217 17.78 2.75 20.99
C SER A 217 17.39 1.89 19.78
N VAL A 218 17.15 2.51 18.62
CA VAL A 218 16.86 1.77 17.37
C VAL A 218 18.04 0.88 16.98
N ARG A 219 19.28 1.32 17.19
CA ARG A 219 20.50 0.54 16.93
C ARG A 219 20.60 -0.68 17.85
N GLN A 220 20.30 -0.51 19.15
CA GLN A 220 20.22 -1.64 20.09
C GLN A 220 19.11 -2.61 19.69
N CYS A 221 17.94 -2.10 19.30
CA CYS A 221 16.85 -2.95 18.83
C CYS A 221 17.24 -3.75 17.60
N LEU A 222 17.86 -3.12 16.59
CA LEU A 222 18.28 -3.81 15.38
C LEU A 222 19.38 -4.83 15.67
N THR A 223 20.29 -4.55 16.60
CA THR A 223 21.34 -5.49 17.04
C THR A 223 20.72 -6.74 17.68
N GLY A 224 19.87 -6.55 18.69
CA GLY A 224 19.15 -7.65 19.33
C GLY A 224 18.29 -8.45 18.35
N PHE A 225 17.65 -7.75 17.42
CA PHE A 225 16.84 -8.36 16.36
C PHE A 225 17.68 -9.21 15.40
N CYS A 226 18.86 -8.74 14.99
CA CYS A 226 19.78 -9.50 14.13
C CYS A 226 20.25 -10.79 14.82
N ILE A 227 20.51 -10.74 16.13
CA ILE A 227 20.87 -11.94 16.92
C ILE A 227 19.73 -12.96 16.85
N LEU A 228 18.50 -12.56 17.18
CA LEU A 228 17.33 -13.45 17.13
C LEU A 228 17.07 -13.99 15.71
N ALA A 229 17.14 -13.13 14.70
CA ALA A 229 16.93 -13.53 13.31
C ALA A 229 17.99 -14.55 12.84
N SER A 230 19.21 -14.46 13.36
CA SER A 230 20.26 -15.42 13.04
C SER A 230 20.03 -16.78 13.71
N THR A 231 19.40 -16.85 14.88
CA THR A 231 19.18 -18.11 15.61
C THR A 231 17.94 -18.87 15.12
N ASP A 232 16.91 -18.16 14.64
CA ASP A 232 15.61 -18.73 14.26
C ASP A 232 15.11 -18.15 12.93
N THR A 233 15.89 -18.33 11.88
CA THR A 233 15.74 -17.57 10.63
C THR A 233 14.45 -17.83 9.86
N ASN A 234 14.06 -19.10 9.74
CA ASN A 234 13.10 -19.52 8.73
C ASN A 234 11.70 -19.76 9.31
N TYR A 235 10.69 -19.40 8.53
CA TYR A 235 9.30 -19.75 8.75
C TYR A 235 8.72 -20.35 7.46
N PRO A 236 8.77 -21.69 7.30
CA PRO A 236 8.07 -22.35 6.19
C PRO A 236 6.55 -22.32 6.44
N GLU A 237 5.80 -21.94 5.41
CA GLU A 237 4.34 -22.04 5.41
C GLU A 237 3.92 -23.50 5.32
N ARG A 238 2.70 -23.81 5.77
CA ARG A 238 2.12 -25.12 5.55
C ARG A 238 1.85 -25.35 4.05
N ASP A 239 1.92 -26.60 3.61
CA ASP A 239 1.67 -26.97 2.21
C ASP A 239 0.24 -26.61 1.73
N ASP A 240 -0.72 -26.52 2.66
CA ASP A 240 -2.11 -26.15 2.43
C ASP A 240 -2.39 -24.64 2.61
N PHE A 241 -1.36 -23.81 2.69
CA PHE A 241 -1.50 -22.38 2.92
C PHE A 241 -2.25 -21.68 1.77
N ASP A 242 -3.21 -20.83 2.16
CA ASP A 242 -3.98 -19.98 1.25
C ASP A 242 -3.64 -18.52 1.53
N PRO A 243 -3.10 -17.75 0.57
CA PRO A 243 -2.80 -16.33 0.80
C PRO A 243 -4.05 -15.44 0.88
N ARG A 244 -5.22 -15.87 0.40
CA ARG A 244 -6.41 -15.02 0.30
C ARG A 244 -6.89 -14.45 1.64
N PRO A 245 -6.92 -15.23 2.75
CA PRO A 245 -7.31 -14.71 4.06
C PRO A 245 -6.35 -13.63 4.60
N LEU A 246 -5.12 -13.50 4.08
CA LEU A 246 -4.23 -12.40 4.47
C LEU A 246 -4.86 -11.05 4.15
N ARG A 247 -5.61 -10.92 3.05
CA ARG A 247 -6.19 -9.66 2.61
C ARG A 247 -7.53 -9.32 3.30
N GLN A 248 -8.21 -10.32 3.88
CA GLN A 248 -9.60 -10.21 4.39
C GLN A 248 -10.49 -9.33 3.49
N CYS A 249 -10.47 -9.65 2.19
CA CYS A 249 -11.24 -8.92 1.19
C CYS A 249 -12.73 -8.89 1.56
N ALA A 250 -13.43 -7.83 1.18
CA ALA A 250 -14.88 -7.74 1.36
C ALA A 250 -15.66 -8.84 0.63
N PHE A 251 -15.08 -9.37 -0.45
CA PHE A 251 -15.71 -10.32 -1.34
C PHE A 251 -14.80 -11.51 -1.62
N PRO A 252 -14.43 -12.31 -0.59
CA PRO A 252 -13.75 -13.56 -0.85
C PRO A 252 -14.75 -14.40 -1.65
N PHE A 253 -14.39 -14.80 -2.87
CA PHE A 253 -15.27 -15.51 -3.82
C PHE A 253 -16.38 -14.68 -4.47
N GLY A 254 -16.33 -13.35 -4.43
CA GLY A 254 -17.19 -12.55 -5.31
C GLY A 254 -16.96 -13.00 -6.75
N GLN A 255 -17.99 -13.48 -7.44
CA GLN A 255 -17.94 -13.59 -8.89
C GLN A 255 -18.55 -12.28 -9.40
N ALA A 256 -17.81 -11.51 -10.19
CA ALA A 256 -18.41 -10.39 -10.91
C ALA A 256 -19.58 -10.96 -11.72
N SER A 257 -20.77 -10.38 -11.58
CA SER A 257 -21.96 -10.86 -12.28
C SER A 257 -21.67 -10.96 -13.77
N THR A 258 -21.74 -12.15 -14.36
CA THR A 258 -21.51 -12.34 -15.79
C THR A 258 -22.69 -11.83 -16.63
N ARG A 259 -23.75 -11.34 -15.98
CA ARG A 259 -24.90 -10.81 -16.69
C ARG A 259 -24.53 -9.50 -17.38
N PRO A 260 -24.74 -9.40 -18.70
CA PRO A 260 -24.69 -8.10 -19.34
C PRO A 260 -25.70 -7.18 -18.66
N LEU A 261 -25.21 -6.09 -18.09
CA LEU A 261 -26.03 -5.06 -17.45
C LEU A 261 -26.85 -4.23 -18.46
N SER A 262 -27.20 -4.80 -19.63
CA SER A 262 -27.97 -4.12 -20.67
C SER A 262 -29.38 -3.68 -20.22
N MET A 263 -29.78 -3.99 -18.97
CA MET A 263 -30.99 -3.48 -18.32
C MET A 263 -30.80 -2.14 -17.58
N TYR A 264 -29.60 -1.55 -17.54
CA TYR A 264 -29.34 -0.34 -16.73
C TYR A 264 -29.94 0.97 -17.29
N ARG A 265 -30.60 0.97 -18.45
CA ARG A 265 -31.40 2.10 -18.95
C ARG A 265 -32.55 1.66 -19.87
N THR A 266 -33.66 1.24 -19.29
CA THR A 266 -34.96 1.74 -19.78
C THR A 266 -35.33 2.96 -18.94
N GLN A 267 -34.66 4.09 -19.20
CA GLN A 267 -35.25 5.39 -18.93
C GLN A 267 -35.45 6.09 -20.26
N GLU A 268 -36.74 6.27 -20.53
CA GLU A 268 -37.43 7.01 -21.58
C GLU A 268 -36.60 8.08 -22.29
N GLY A 269 -36.55 7.98 -23.63
CA GLY A 269 -36.06 9.07 -24.50
C GLY A 269 -35.28 8.64 -25.74
N THR A 270 -35.03 7.35 -25.99
CA THR A 270 -34.43 6.90 -27.25
C THR A 270 -35.50 6.31 -28.16
N PRO A 271 -35.59 6.72 -29.45
CA PRO A 271 -36.52 6.10 -30.38
C PRO A 271 -36.20 4.62 -30.46
N THR A 272 -37.24 3.79 -30.46
CA THR A 272 -37.19 2.38 -30.83
C THR A 272 -36.38 2.20 -32.10
N VAL A 273 -35.12 1.80 -31.96
CA VAL A 273 -34.36 1.18 -33.04
C VAL A 273 -34.77 -0.28 -33.03
N GLU A 274 -35.57 -0.63 -34.01
CA GLU A 274 -35.96 -1.99 -34.35
C GLU A 274 -34.75 -2.93 -34.35
N ALA A 275 -34.97 -4.15 -33.85
CA ALA A 275 -34.02 -5.25 -33.91
C ALA A 275 -33.56 -5.50 -35.36
N SER A 276 -32.46 -4.87 -35.74
CA SER A 276 -31.88 -4.97 -37.08
C SER A 276 -30.37 -4.74 -37.01
N GLY A 277 -29.65 -5.80 -36.66
CA GLY A 277 -28.19 -5.84 -36.79
C GLY A 277 -27.44 -4.99 -35.77
N ILE A 278 -26.25 -5.45 -35.42
CA ILE A 278 -25.24 -4.62 -34.76
C ILE A 278 -25.06 -3.39 -35.67
N PRO A 279 -25.31 -2.15 -35.21
CA PRO A 279 -25.08 -0.96 -36.03
C PRO A 279 -23.64 -1.02 -36.50
N SER A 280 -23.42 -0.87 -37.82
CA SER A 280 -22.14 -1.08 -38.52
C SER A 280 -20.94 -0.76 -37.63
N LEU A 281 -20.42 -1.79 -36.95
CA LEU A 281 -19.42 -1.63 -35.93
C LEU A 281 -18.12 -1.38 -36.71
N ASN A 282 -17.75 -0.11 -36.87
CA ASN A 282 -16.47 0.27 -37.45
C ASN A 282 -15.38 -0.16 -36.47
N ILE A 283 -15.02 -1.45 -36.52
CA ILE A 283 -13.94 -2.03 -35.74
C ILE A 283 -12.64 -1.46 -36.29
N THR A 284 -11.95 -0.69 -35.47
CA THR A 284 -10.63 -0.15 -35.77
C THR A 284 -9.61 -0.76 -34.81
N PRO A 285 -8.30 -0.54 -35.04
CA PRO A 285 -7.27 -0.89 -34.05
C PRO A 285 -7.44 -0.22 -32.68
N GLN A 286 -8.36 0.75 -32.56
CA GLN A 286 -8.70 1.43 -31.32
C GLN A 286 -9.94 0.83 -30.63
N THR A 287 -10.60 -0.15 -31.23
CA THR A 287 -11.79 -0.78 -30.65
C THR A 287 -11.42 -1.87 -29.65
N ILE A 288 -12.08 -1.88 -28.49
CA ILE A 288 -12.06 -2.99 -27.54
C ILE A 288 -13.43 -3.67 -27.57
N LEU A 289 -13.46 -4.96 -27.92
CA LEU A 289 -14.64 -5.81 -27.90
C LEU A 289 -14.69 -6.60 -26.61
N TYR A 290 -15.85 -6.62 -25.96
CA TYR A 290 -16.03 -7.29 -24.67
C TYR A 290 -17.44 -7.85 -24.49
N GLY A 291 -17.57 -8.83 -23.60
CA GLY A 291 -18.82 -9.51 -23.31
C GLY A 291 -18.63 -10.63 -22.29
N ASP A 292 -19.30 -11.75 -22.53
CA ASP A 292 -19.31 -12.90 -21.62
C ASP A 292 -19.17 -14.22 -22.40
N GLY A 293 -18.51 -15.20 -21.80
CA GLY A 293 -18.34 -16.54 -22.38
C GLY A 293 -17.65 -16.55 -23.75
N GLY A 294 -16.74 -15.61 -24.01
CA GLY A 294 -16.07 -15.45 -25.30
C GLY A 294 -16.95 -14.82 -26.40
N VAL A 295 -18.18 -14.41 -26.10
CA VAL A 295 -19.08 -13.75 -27.05
C VAL A 295 -19.06 -12.25 -26.79
N SER A 296 -18.64 -11.47 -27.79
CA SER A 296 -18.69 -10.00 -27.71
C SER A 296 -20.13 -9.51 -27.72
N GLN A 297 -20.49 -8.71 -26.73
CA GLN A 297 -21.83 -8.13 -26.56
C GLN A 297 -21.81 -6.61 -26.71
N SER A 298 -20.65 -5.98 -26.51
CA SER A 298 -20.49 -4.54 -26.56
C SER A 298 -19.08 -4.16 -27.04
N SER A 299 -18.88 -2.87 -27.25
CA SER A 299 -17.62 -2.31 -27.75
C SER A 299 -17.41 -0.89 -27.26
N VAL A 300 -16.14 -0.52 -27.09
CA VAL A 300 -15.72 0.88 -26.91
C VAL A 300 -14.64 1.23 -27.91
N ASN A 301 -14.61 2.50 -28.33
CA ASN A 301 -13.53 3.04 -29.15
C ASN A 301 -12.60 3.89 -28.28
N CYS A 302 -11.34 3.50 -28.17
CA CYS A 302 -10.35 4.22 -27.38
C CYS A 302 -9.96 5.54 -28.07
N ILE A 303 -10.06 6.62 -27.31
CA ILE A 303 -9.65 7.96 -27.73
C ILE A 303 -8.18 8.18 -27.35
N ARG A 304 -7.84 7.91 -26.08
CA ARG A 304 -6.46 8.02 -25.57
C ARG A 304 -6.24 7.20 -24.31
N LEU A 305 -4.99 6.82 -24.08
CA LEU A 305 -4.54 6.27 -22.79
C LEU A 305 -4.44 7.42 -21.77
N ILE A 306 -5.07 7.25 -20.61
CA ILE A 306 -4.97 8.19 -19.48
C ILE A 306 -3.84 7.77 -18.55
N SER A 307 -3.77 6.49 -18.20
CA SER A 307 -2.75 5.95 -17.30
C SER A 307 -2.58 4.44 -17.44
N GLY A 308 -1.47 3.92 -16.92
CA GLY A 308 -1.21 2.49 -16.79
C GLY A 308 -0.39 1.88 -17.93
N VAL A 309 -0.20 0.57 -17.83
CA VAL A 309 0.59 -0.25 -18.77
C VAL A 309 -0.39 -1.15 -19.52
N PRO A 310 -0.53 -1.03 -20.86
CA PRO A 310 -1.53 -1.75 -21.67
C PRO A 310 -1.50 -3.29 -21.61
N GLN A 311 -0.54 -3.88 -20.89
CA GLN A 311 -0.40 -5.32 -20.68
C GLN A 311 -0.81 -5.78 -19.27
N LYS A 312 -0.97 -4.87 -18.31
CA LYS A 312 -1.23 -5.22 -16.90
C LYS A 312 -2.51 -4.59 -16.36
N LYS A 313 -2.55 -3.26 -16.34
CA LYS A 313 -3.71 -2.44 -15.94
C LYS A 313 -3.62 -1.12 -16.71
N ALA A 314 -4.71 -0.71 -17.35
CA ALA A 314 -4.76 0.52 -18.13
C ALA A 314 -6.09 1.23 -17.98
N VAL A 315 -6.05 2.56 -18.01
CA VAL A 315 -7.24 3.43 -17.99
C VAL A 315 -7.27 4.23 -19.28
N PHE A 316 -8.34 4.07 -20.05
CA PHE A 316 -8.54 4.76 -21.32
C PHE A 316 -9.69 5.74 -21.20
N GLU A 317 -9.55 6.86 -21.89
CA GLU A 317 -10.69 7.65 -22.33
C GLU A 317 -11.28 6.98 -23.57
N VAL A 318 -12.59 6.76 -23.58
CA VAL A 318 -13.26 6.02 -24.65
C VAL A 318 -14.54 6.70 -25.10
N GLU A 319 -14.97 6.40 -26.32
CA GLU A 319 -16.33 6.60 -26.78
C GLU A 319 -17.12 5.29 -26.60
N TRP A 320 -18.21 5.36 -25.83
CA TRP A 320 -19.15 4.28 -25.58
C TRP A 320 -20.55 4.75 -25.99
N LYS A 321 -21.14 4.10 -27.01
CA LYS A 321 -22.48 4.43 -27.55
C LYS A 321 -22.66 5.93 -27.86
N GLY A 322 -21.63 6.56 -28.43
CA GLY A 322 -21.61 7.98 -28.80
C GLY A 322 -21.39 8.95 -27.64
N VAL A 323 -21.06 8.46 -26.45
CA VAL A 323 -20.80 9.28 -25.26
C VAL A 323 -19.39 9.02 -24.74
N ARG A 324 -18.73 10.06 -24.25
CA ARG A 324 -17.41 9.93 -23.61
C ARG A 324 -17.50 9.22 -22.26
N ALA A 325 -16.62 8.27 -22.04
CA ALA A 325 -16.55 7.44 -20.84
C ALA A 325 -15.09 7.12 -20.47
N ILE A 326 -14.92 6.42 -19.35
CA ILE A 326 -13.65 5.86 -18.91
C ILE A 326 -13.74 4.33 -18.98
N ALA A 327 -12.76 3.69 -19.61
CA ALA A 327 -12.59 2.24 -19.58
C ALA A 327 -11.37 1.89 -18.72
N LYS A 328 -11.60 1.18 -17.62
CA LYS A 328 -10.54 0.54 -16.82
C LYS A 328 -10.39 -0.90 -17.29
N CYS A 329 -9.17 -1.31 -17.61
CA CYS A 329 -8.84 -2.65 -18.09
C CYS A 329 -7.85 -3.33 -17.15
N TRP A 330 -8.08 -4.60 -16.84
CA TRP A 330 -7.22 -5.43 -16.00
C TRP A 330 -6.84 -6.71 -16.74
N SER A 331 -5.57 -7.08 -16.65
CA SER A 331 -5.10 -8.38 -17.13
C SER A 331 -5.69 -9.53 -16.32
N LYS A 332 -5.55 -10.75 -16.81
CA LYS A 332 -6.03 -11.96 -16.10
C LYS A 332 -5.41 -12.11 -14.70
N GLU A 333 -4.17 -11.67 -14.51
CA GLU A 333 -3.46 -11.66 -13.23
C GLU A 333 -4.11 -10.74 -12.19
N LEU A 334 -4.84 -9.71 -12.64
CA LEU A 334 -5.51 -8.72 -11.79
C LEU A 334 -7.04 -8.88 -11.81
N HIS A 335 -7.52 -10.08 -12.13
CA HIS A 335 -8.96 -10.38 -12.13
C HIS A 335 -9.62 -10.13 -10.77
N GLU A 336 -8.90 -10.36 -9.66
CA GLU A 336 -9.39 -10.07 -8.31
C GLU A 336 -9.74 -8.58 -8.14
N SER A 337 -8.86 -7.66 -8.58
CA SER A 337 -9.09 -6.21 -8.50
C SER A 337 -10.33 -5.78 -9.29
N PHE A 338 -10.48 -6.29 -10.52
CA PHE A 338 -11.67 -6.07 -11.35
C PHE A 338 -12.94 -6.54 -10.64
N THR A 339 -12.90 -7.74 -10.06
CA THR A 339 -14.04 -8.37 -9.42
C THR A 339 -14.45 -7.64 -8.14
N ILE A 340 -13.47 -7.16 -7.36
CA ILE A 340 -13.73 -6.31 -6.20
C ILE A 340 -14.44 -5.03 -6.63
N GLU A 341 -13.87 -4.27 -7.58
CA GLU A 341 -14.43 -2.98 -7.95
C GLU A 341 -15.81 -3.09 -8.60
N SER A 342 -15.99 -4.05 -9.51
CA SER A 342 -17.30 -4.30 -10.14
C SER A 342 -18.37 -4.69 -9.11
N ALA A 343 -18.03 -5.53 -8.12
CA ALA A 343 -18.94 -5.91 -7.04
C ALA A 343 -19.35 -4.71 -6.16
N VAL A 344 -18.45 -3.77 -5.89
CA VAL A 344 -18.77 -2.53 -5.16
C VAL A 344 -19.84 -1.74 -5.90
N TYR A 345 -19.63 -1.52 -7.20
CA TYR A 345 -20.58 -0.76 -8.01
C TYR A 345 -21.91 -1.49 -8.21
N GLU A 346 -21.89 -2.81 -8.35
CA GLU A 346 -23.13 -3.61 -8.45
C GLU A 346 -23.96 -3.47 -7.18
N ARG A 347 -23.34 -3.48 -6.00
CA ARG A 347 -24.04 -3.25 -4.72
C ARG A 347 -24.55 -1.82 -4.57
N PHE A 348 -23.80 -0.82 -5.05
CA PHE A 348 -24.31 0.55 -5.11
C PHE A 348 -25.56 0.64 -5.96
N TYR A 349 -25.57 0.00 -7.13
CA TYR A 349 -26.74 -0.03 -8.00
C TYR A 349 -27.93 -0.75 -7.35
N GLN A 350 -27.71 -1.91 -6.72
CA GLN A 350 -28.76 -2.65 -6.02
C GLN A 350 -29.44 -1.82 -4.92
N ARG A 351 -28.69 -0.93 -4.25
CA ARG A 351 -29.24 -0.02 -3.26
C ARG A 351 -29.87 1.22 -3.87
N ARG A 352 -29.26 1.75 -4.92
CA ARG A 352 -29.65 3.02 -5.55
C ARG A 352 -29.35 2.98 -7.05
N PRO A 353 -30.33 2.58 -7.88
CA PRO A 353 -30.12 2.42 -9.32
C PRO A 353 -29.69 3.69 -10.05
N GLU A 354 -30.12 4.86 -9.58
CA GLU A 354 -29.70 6.16 -10.13
C GLU A 354 -28.24 6.53 -9.81
N GLY A 355 -27.57 5.74 -8.96
CA GLY A 355 -26.20 5.96 -8.52
C GLY A 355 -26.07 7.01 -7.42
N TYR A 356 -24.83 7.35 -7.12
CA TYR A 356 -24.48 8.34 -6.10
C TYR A 356 -23.65 9.44 -6.75
N ASP A 357 -23.92 10.69 -6.38
CA ASP A 357 -23.29 11.88 -6.95
C ASP A 357 -21.79 12.03 -6.62
N VAL A 358 -21.31 11.27 -5.63
CA VAL A 358 -19.93 11.23 -5.12
C VAL A 358 -19.09 10.08 -5.69
N PHE A 359 -19.67 9.21 -6.52
CA PHE A 359 -18.96 8.13 -7.23
C PHE A 359 -19.23 8.24 -8.73
N ALA A 360 -18.31 7.74 -9.55
CA ALA A 360 -18.60 7.53 -10.97
C ALA A 360 -19.67 6.44 -11.13
N SER A 361 -20.55 6.56 -12.12
CA SER A 361 -21.56 5.53 -12.39
C SER A 361 -21.00 4.45 -13.32
N VAL A 362 -21.26 3.19 -13.02
CA VAL A 362 -20.97 2.10 -13.96
C VAL A 362 -21.92 2.16 -15.14
N LEU A 363 -21.33 2.00 -16.32
CA LEU A 363 -22.04 1.90 -17.60
C LEU A 363 -22.16 0.43 -17.99
N GLU A 364 -21.03 -0.26 -18.14
CA GLU A 364 -20.96 -1.69 -18.51
C GLU A 364 -19.65 -2.31 -18.02
N PHE A 365 -19.56 -3.64 -17.98
CA PHE A 365 -18.31 -4.37 -17.80
C PHE A 365 -18.38 -5.76 -18.44
N GLY A 366 -17.24 -6.42 -18.60
CA GLY A 366 -17.17 -7.79 -19.12
C GLY A 366 -15.75 -8.29 -19.40
N GLU A 367 -15.65 -9.49 -19.94
CA GLU A 367 -14.41 -10.08 -20.43
C GLU A 367 -14.04 -9.47 -21.79
N ILE A 368 -12.78 -9.09 -21.96
CA ILE A 368 -12.25 -8.61 -23.23
C ILE A 368 -12.10 -9.81 -24.16
N THR A 369 -12.83 -9.78 -25.27
CA THR A 369 -12.85 -10.85 -26.28
C THR A 369 -11.86 -10.57 -27.41
N CYS A 370 -11.66 -9.31 -27.78
CA CYS A 370 -10.73 -8.89 -28.81
C CYS A 370 -10.29 -7.43 -28.64
N SER A 371 -8.99 -7.18 -28.67
CA SER A 371 -8.40 -5.84 -28.69
C SER A 371 -6.92 -5.90 -29.05
N SER A 372 -6.44 -4.97 -29.88
CA SER A 372 -5.00 -4.73 -30.09
C SER A 372 -4.37 -3.86 -29.01
N LEU A 373 -5.18 -3.11 -28.25
CA LEU A 373 -4.71 -2.19 -27.20
C LEU A 373 -4.53 -2.89 -25.86
N PHE A 374 -5.40 -3.84 -25.54
CA PHE A 374 -5.39 -4.59 -24.29
C PHE A 374 -5.80 -6.05 -24.58
N PRO A 375 -4.85 -6.94 -24.91
CA PRO A 375 -5.15 -8.19 -25.61
C PRO A 375 -6.11 -9.16 -24.91
N ALA A 376 -6.09 -9.20 -23.57
CA ALA A 376 -6.91 -10.13 -22.80
C ALA A 376 -7.11 -9.64 -21.37
N GLY A 377 -8.26 -9.98 -20.78
CA GLY A 377 -8.57 -9.62 -19.40
C GLY A 377 -10.01 -9.15 -19.25
N ASN A 378 -10.24 -8.19 -18.37
CA ASN A 378 -11.56 -7.65 -18.06
C ASN A 378 -11.59 -6.13 -18.23
N ILE A 379 -12.75 -5.59 -18.54
CA ILE A 379 -12.99 -4.15 -18.71
C ILE A 379 -14.18 -3.71 -17.85
N LEU A 380 -14.04 -2.54 -17.22
CA LEU A 380 -15.10 -1.80 -16.53
C LEU A 380 -15.22 -0.43 -17.18
N VAL A 381 -16.39 -0.12 -17.72
CA VAL A 381 -16.74 1.16 -18.34
C VAL A 381 -17.55 1.97 -17.35
N ILE A 382 -17.07 3.16 -17.01
CA ILE A 382 -17.70 4.09 -16.07
C ILE A 382 -17.87 5.47 -16.71
N THR A 383 -18.76 6.28 -16.15
CA THR A 383 -18.93 7.67 -16.58
C THR A 383 -17.65 8.46 -16.44
N LEU A 384 -17.29 9.22 -17.48
CA LEU A 384 -16.27 10.25 -17.36
C LEU A 384 -16.76 11.34 -16.41
N VAL A 385 -15.97 11.59 -15.37
CA VAL A 385 -16.24 12.65 -14.38
C VAL A 385 -15.22 13.77 -14.55
N GLU A 386 -15.68 15.01 -14.38
CA GLU A 386 -14.83 16.19 -14.44
C GLU A 386 -14.08 16.38 -13.12
N GLY A 387 -12.83 16.81 -13.19
CA GLY A 387 -12.06 17.25 -12.02
C GLY A 387 -10.58 16.94 -12.16
N GLU A 388 -9.78 17.67 -11.38
CA GLU A 388 -8.36 17.41 -11.19
C GLU A 388 -8.17 16.57 -9.94
N LYS A 389 -7.06 15.84 -9.84
CA LYS A 389 -6.75 15.07 -8.62
C LYS A 389 -6.63 16.01 -7.44
N LEU A 390 -7.21 15.64 -6.32
CA LEU A 390 -7.19 16.46 -5.12
C LEU A 390 -5.75 16.71 -4.65
N SER A 391 -4.83 15.77 -4.87
CA SER A 391 -3.39 15.93 -4.59
C SER A 391 -2.80 17.17 -5.24
N ASP A 392 -3.29 17.55 -6.42
CA ASP A 392 -2.69 18.56 -7.28
C ASP A 392 -3.25 19.95 -6.96
N VAL A 393 -4.51 20.01 -6.50
CA VAL A 393 -5.23 21.28 -6.27
C VAL A 393 -5.41 21.63 -4.80
N TRP A 394 -5.24 20.68 -3.87
CA TRP A 394 -5.59 20.84 -2.44
C TRP A 394 -5.01 22.09 -1.78
N GLU A 395 -3.73 22.37 -2.01
CA GLU A 395 -3.05 23.52 -1.39
C GLU A 395 -3.58 24.86 -1.90
N GLY A 396 -4.07 24.91 -3.14
CA GLY A 396 -4.67 26.10 -3.75
C GLY A 396 -6.12 26.38 -3.33
N LEU A 397 -6.79 25.42 -2.67
CA LEU A 397 -8.19 25.56 -2.31
C LEU A 397 -8.40 26.52 -1.12
N THR A 398 -9.47 27.29 -1.18
CA THR A 398 -9.93 28.13 -0.06
C THR A 398 -10.49 27.28 1.08
N ILE A 399 -10.57 27.84 2.30
CA ILE A 399 -11.13 27.14 3.47
C ILE A 399 -12.57 26.62 3.21
N PRO A 400 -13.50 27.39 2.63
CA PRO A 400 -14.84 26.89 2.31
C PRO A 400 -14.83 25.73 1.32
N GLU A 401 -13.93 25.73 0.33
CA GLU A 401 -13.78 24.64 -0.63
C GLU A 401 -13.22 23.38 0.04
N LYS A 402 -12.18 23.52 0.89
CA LYS A 402 -11.63 22.41 1.68
C LYS A 402 -12.71 21.77 2.56
N ASN A 403 -13.55 22.57 3.21
CA ASN A 403 -14.66 22.07 4.03
C ASN A 403 -15.70 21.32 3.19
N ARG A 404 -16.08 21.87 2.04
CA ARG A 404 -16.99 21.18 1.11
C ARG A 404 -16.41 19.83 0.64
N VAL A 405 -15.12 19.78 0.30
CA VAL A 405 -14.45 18.55 -0.10
C VAL A 405 -14.51 17.51 1.02
N ARG A 406 -14.21 17.91 2.27
CA ARG A 406 -14.31 17.04 3.44
C ARG A 406 -15.72 16.48 3.62
N ASP A 407 -16.74 17.32 3.50
CA ASP A 407 -18.13 16.89 3.67
C ASP A 407 -18.59 15.92 2.58
N GLN A 408 -18.16 16.12 1.33
CA GLN A 408 -18.44 15.17 0.25
C GLN A 408 -17.68 13.84 0.43
N CYS A 409 -16.44 13.88 0.93
CA CYS A 409 -15.71 12.65 1.25
C CYS A 409 -16.38 11.90 2.41
N ARG A 410 -16.84 12.60 3.46
CA ARG A 410 -17.66 12.00 4.54
C ARG A 410 -18.91 11.34 4.01
N LYS A 411 -19.60 12.01 3.08
CA LYS A 411 -20.79 11.44 2.40
C LYS A 411 -20.44 10.17 1.63
N ALA A 412 -19.33 10.14 0.88
CA ALA A 412 -18.85 8.96 0.18
C ALA A 412 -18.55 7.80 1.14
N VAL A 413 -17.84 8.08 2.25
CA VAL A 413 -17.55 7.09 3.30
C VAL A 413 -18.84 6.55 3.93
N SER A 414 -19.80 7.41 4.27
CA SER A 414 -21.09 6.98 4.80
C SER A 414 -21.83 6.03 3.83
N ILE A 415 -21.77 6.29 2.53
CA ILE A 415 -22.34 5.41 1.50
C ILE A 415 -21.60 4.06 1.46
N LEU A 416 -20.27 4.04 1.54
CA LEU A 416 -19.48 2.79 1.63
C LEU A 416 -19.89 1.96 2.87
N ARG A 417 -20.17 2.62 4.00
CA ARG A 417 -20.66 1.94 5.22
C ARG A 417 -22.03 1.31 5.07
N THR A 418 -22.83 1.75 4.10
CA THR A 418 -24.10 1.08 3.82
C THR A 418 -23.91 -0.34 3.28
N ILE A 419 -22.80 -0.61 2.59
CA ILE A 419 -22.45 -1.94 2.03
C ILE A 419 -21.26 -2.56 2.78
N PRO A 420 -21.31 -2.54 4.12
CA PRO A 420 -20.21 -2.55 5.10
C PRO A 420 -18.77 -2.80 4.58
N ILE A 421 -18.27 -1.88 3.74
CA ILE A 421 -16.88 -1.88 3.27
C ILE A 421 -16.16 -0.58 3.60
N TYR A 422 -14.83 -0.65 3.59
CA TYR A 422 -13.95 0.52 3.54
C TYR A 422 -13.07 0.50 2.30
N CYS A 423 -12.71 1.69 1.82
CA CYS A 423 -11.70 1.84 0.78
C CYS A 423 -10.31 2.00 1.43
N SER A 424 -9.43 1.06 1.16
CA SER A 424 -8.10 1.01 1.74
C SER A 424 -7.05 1.79 0.95
N ASP A 425 -7.43 2.36 -0.19
CA ASP A 425 -6.60 3.25 -1.02
C ASP A 425 -7.32 4.57 -1.30
N ALA A 426 -7.86 5.18 -0.25
CA ALA A 426 -8.65 6.40 -0.38
C ALA A 426 -7.79 7.67 -0.49
N GLY A 427 -6.53 7.63 -0.92
CA GLY A 427 -5.65 8.80 -0.92
C GLY A 427 -6.20 9.98 -1.75
N LYS A 428 -5.64 11.20 -1.55
CA LYS A 428 -6.04 12.39 -2.33
C LYS A 428 -5.93 12.18 -3.85
N HIS A 429 -5.05 11.29 -4.30
CA HIS A 429 -4.87 10.95 -5.71
C HIS A 429 -6.08 10.19 -6.32
N ASN A 430 -6.92 9.58 -5.48
CA ASN A 430 -8.16 8.87 -5.84
C ASN A 430 -9.43 9.69 -5.56
N VAL A 431 -9.28 11.01 -5.34
CA VAL A 431 -10.38 11.96 -5.24
C VAL A 431 -10.22 13.01 -6.34
N LEU A 432 -11.25 13.19 -7.15
CA LEU A 432 -11.31 14.24 -8.17
C LEU A 432 -12.15 15.41 -7.67
N TYR A 433 -11.66 16.63 -7.91
CA TYR A 433 -12.37 17.87 -7.60
C TYR A 433 -12.45 18.76 -8.84
N SER A 434 -13.66 19.16 -9.21
CA SER A 434 -13.90 20.17 -10.25
C SER A 434 -14.21 21.51 -9.57
N THR A 435 -13.37 22.51 -9.81
CA THR A 435 -13.56 23.89 -9.33
C THR A 435 -14.79 24.53 -9.98
N ALA A 436 -15.03 24.26 -11.26
CA ALA A 436 -16.15 24.80 -12.03
C ALA A 436 -17.51 24.30 -11.51
N SER A 437 -17.66 22.98 -11.36
CA SER A 437 -18.92 22.38 -10.92
C SER A 437 -19.02 22.21 -9.39
N ARG A 438 -17.91 22.43 -8.66
CA ARG A 438 -17.76 22.18 -7.23
C ARG A 438 -18.16 20.75 -6.82
N ARG A 439 -17.93 19.79 -7.72
CA ARG A 439 -18.19 18.36 -7.51
C ARG A 439 -16.94 17.66 -7.02
N VAL A 440 -17.15 16.66 -6.16
CA VAL A 440 -16.13 15.78 -5.60
C VAL A 440 -16.52 14.37 -5.96
N THR A 441 -15.60 13.63 -6.57
CA THR A 441 -15.83 12.22 -6.94
C THR A 441 -14.72 11.36 -6.40
N MET A 442 -15.06 10.35 -5.61
CA MET A 442 -14.13 9.30 -5.22
C MET A 442 -14.08 8.22 -6.30
N ILE A 443 -12.88 7.79 -6.66
CA ILE A 443 -12.61 6.81 -7.72
C ILE A 443 -11.70 5.69 -7.20
N ASP A 444 -11.49 4.67 -8.03
CA ASP A 444 -10.61 3.52 -7.78
C ASP A 444 -11.00 2.70 -6.55
N LEU A 445 -12.10 1.95 -6.67
CA LEU A 445 -12.68 1.14 -5.57
C LEU A 445 -12.22 -0.32 -5.60
N GLU A 446 -11.10 -0.61 -6.25
CA GLU A 446 -10.56 -1.98 -6.39
C GLU A 446 -9.86 -2.50 -5.13
N SER A 447 -9.58 -1.61 -4.16
CA SER A 447 -8.90 -1.94 -2.91
C SER A 447 -9.84 -1.75 -1.73
N THR A 448 -10.70 -2.74 -1.46
CA THR A 448 -11.69 -2.68 -0.36
C THR A 448 -11.57 -3.85 0.62
N GLY A 449 -11.91 -3.58 1.88
CA GLY A 449 -12.01 -4.59 2.93
C GLY A 449 -13.33 -4.49 3.70
N VAL A 450 -13.58 -5.45 4.60
CA VAL A 450 -14.79 -5.50 5.42
C VAL A 450 -14.71 -4.51 6.59
N CYS A 451 -15.79 -3.78 6.87
CA CYS A 451 -15.88 -2.98 8.09
C CYS A 451 -16.27 -3.83 9.31
N THR A 452 -15.69 -3.52 10.47
CA THR A 452 -16.23 -3.96 11.77
C THR A 452 -17.48 -3.16 12.13
N GLN A 453 -18.24 -3.61 13.14
CA GLN A 453 -19.41 -2.89 13.62
C GLN A 453 -19.08 -1.47 14.12
N GLU A 454 -17.93 -1.30 14.76
CA GLU A 454 -17.44 -0.01 15.24
C GLU A 454 -17.18 0.95 14.06
N GLU A 455 -16.60 0.46 12.97
CA GLU A 455 -16.26 1.28 11.79
C GLU A 455 -17.46 1.65 10.93
N ILE A 456 -18.55 0.88 11.03
CA ILE A 456 -19.84 1.26 10.43
C ILE A 456 -20.42 2.47 11.17
N GLN A 457 -20.17 2.58 12.48
CA GLN A 457 -20.68 3.65 13.33
C GLN A 457 -19.75 4.87 13.41
N GLY A 458 -18.46 4.70 13.08
CA GLY A 458 -17.47 5.77 13.06
C GLY A 458 -17.70 6.78 11.92
N LEU A 459 -17.83 8.07 12.27
CA LEU A 459 -18.03 9.17 11.32
C LEU A 459 -16.76 9.51 10.52
N ASP A 460 -15.60 9.36 11.14
CA ASP A 460 -14.31 9.54 10.47
C ASP A 460 -13.76 8.17 10.12
N GLY A 461 -13.95 7.75 8.86
CA GLY A 461 -13.47 6.47 8.27
C GLY A 461 -11.95 6.46 8.02
N PRO A 462 -11.28 5.28 7.89
CA PRO A 462 -9.84 5.23 7.64
C PRO A 462 -9.51 5.95 6.32
N GLU A 463 -10.50 6.04 5.44
CA GLU A 463 -10.47 6.84 4.23
C GLU A 463 -10.20 8.32 4.52
N LEU A 464 -10.89 8.94 5.48
CA LEU A 464 -10.73 10.38 5.74
C LEU A 464 -9.36 10.68 6.33
N LEU A 465 -8.81 9.79 7.17
CA LEU A 465 -7.43 9.89 7.62
C LEU A 465 -6.45 9.74 6.46
N ALA A 466 -6.68 8.81 5.54
CA ALA A 466 -5.84 8.66 4.35
C ALA A 466 -5.89 9.91 3.44
N ILE A 467 -7.06 10.54 3.28
CA ILE A 467 -7.22 11.75 2.45
C ILE A 467 -6.59 12.98 3.15
N PHE A 468 -6.92 13.21 4.42
CA PHE A 468 -6.69 14.50 5.09
C PHE A 468 -5.65 14.46 6.21
N GLY A 469 -5.26 13.28 6.69
CA GLY A 469 -4.46 13.08 7.91
C GLY A 469 -5.22 13.43 9.19
N ASP A 470 -4.49 13.47 10.32
CA ASP A 470 -5.00 13.76 11.68
C ASP A 470 -5.66 15.15 11.88
N VAL A 471 -5.75 15.98 10.85
CA VAL A 471 -6.26 17.36 10.97
C VAL A 471 -7.76 17.38 11.33
N VAL A 472 -8.46 16.26 11.23
CA VAL A 472 -9.90 16.18 11.53
C VAL A 472 -10.20 16.40 13.03
N MET A 473 -9.23 16.22 13.93
CA MET A 473 -9.42 16.36 15.38
C MET A 473 -8.90 17.68 15.99
N ARG A 474 -8.32 18.60 15.21
CA ARG A 474 -7.58 19.76 15.75
C ARG A 474 -8.05 21.16 15.31
N GLU A 475 -9.24 21.30 14.74
CA GLU A 475 -9.86 22.64 14.66
C GLU A 475 -10.82 22.78 15.85
N PRO A 476 -10.56 23.69 16.81
CA PRO A 476 -11.53 23.96 17.85
C PRO A 476 -12.79 24.49 17.16
N MET A 477 -13.95 23.95 17.52
CA MET A 477 -15.20 24.66 17.32
C MET A 477 -15.06 25.99 18.04
N ILE A 478 -14.69 27.04 17.31
CA ILE A 478 -14.89 28.41 17.75
C ILE A 478 -16.40 28.60 17.66
N GLY A 479 -17.08 28.24 18.75
CA GLY A 479 -18.46 28.60 18.99
C GLY A 479 -18.57 30.12 19.03
N GLY A 480 -19.58 30.62 18.33
CA GLY A 480 -20.07 31.99 18.50
C GLY A 480 -20.82 32.19 19.80
#